data_AF-A0A7G6X206-F1
#
_entry.id   AF-A0A7G6X206-F1
#
_cell.length_a   1.000
_cell.length_b   1.000
_cell.length_c   1.000
_cell.angle_alpha   90.00
_cell.angle_beta   90.00
_cell.angle_gamma   90.00
#
_symmetry.space_group_name_H-M   'P 1'
#
loop_
_entity.id
_entity.type
_entity.pdbx_description
1 polymer ?
#
loop_
_entity_poly.entity_id
_entity_poly.type
_entity_poly.pdbx_seq_one_letter_code
_entity_poly.pdbx_strand_id
1 'polypeptide(L)'
;MIRGFQPVVDLYRRDQSTLSDRKLCLQAIVRDTAPVAERLVVERDEASLSHDRRALHEARERSGCFDTFRFDLLAPKADPLLWVPDAIAWSWMRGGHWRQAVAAFCQLKEV
;
A
#
# COMPACT_ATOMS: atom_id res chain seq x y z
N MET A 1 11.48 -19.08 10.28
CA MET A 1 10.75 -17.92 10.83
C MET A 1 11.79 -16.95 11.39
N ILE A 2 11.85 -15.72 10.89
CA ILE A 2 12.79 -14.70 11.41
C ILE A 2 12.28 -14.29 12.80
N ARG A 3 13.08 -14.53 13.84
CA ARG A 3 12.73 -14.11 15.21
C ARG A 3 12.61 -12.58 15.25
N GLY A 4 11.49 -12.08 15.78
CA GLY A 4 11.26 -10.64 15.96
C GLY A 4 10.57 -9.93 14.78
N PHE A 5 10.20 -10.64 13.71
CA PHE A 5 9.38 -10.03 12.65
C PHE A 5 7.95 -9.82 13.15
N GLN A 6 7.57 -8.55 13.34
CA GLN A 6 6.18 -8.16 13.60
C GLN A 6 5.64 -7.45 12.38
N PRO A 7 4.59 -7.98 11.71
CA PRO A 7 3.96 -7.28 10.62
C PRO A 7 3.25 -6.04 11.17
N VAL A 8 3.43 -4.92 10.48
CA VAL A 8 2.65 -3.70 10.69
C VAL A 8 1.94 -3.40 9.38
N VAL A 9 0.65 -3.10 9.46
CA VAL A 9 -0.18 -2.79 8.30
C VAL A 9 -0.75 -1.38 8.46
N ASP A 10 -0.36 -0.50 7.56
CA ASP A 10 -0.97 0.82 7.42
C ASP A 10 -2.14 0.75 6.42
N LEU A 11 -3.32 1.18 6.86
CA LEU A 11 -4.56 1.20 6.09
C LEU A 11 -4.86 2.62 5.63
N TYR A 12 -4.89 2.81 4.32
CA TYR A 12 -5.21 4.08 3.65
C TYR A 12 -6.60 3.95 3.02
N ARG A 13 -7.54 4.83 3.37
CA ARG A 13 -8.94 4.72 2.94
C ARG A 13 -9.47 6.04 2.40
N ARG A 14 -10.25 5.93 1.33
CA ARG A 14 -11.15 6.94 0.79
C ARG A 14 -12.54 6.34 0.63
N ASP A 15 -13.57 7.18 0.57
CA ASP A 15 -14.95 6.71 0.54
C ASP A 15 -15.41 6.23 -0.84
N GLN A 16 -14.70 6.61 -1.91
CA GLN A 16 -14.97 6.16 -3.28
C GLN A 16 -13.79 5.35 -3.83
N SER A 17 -14.09 4.50 -4.82
CA SER A 17 -13.10 3.68 -5.54
C SER A 17 -12.70 4.31 -6.88
N THR A 18 -12.49 5.63 -6.90
CA THR A 18 -12.09 6.35 -8.12
C THR A 18 -10.58 6.29 -8.33
N LEU A 19 -10.11 6.48 -9.57
CA LEU A 19 -8.67 6.62 -9.85
C LEU A 19 -8.07 7.81 -9.08
N SER A 20 -8.82 8.90 -8.91
CA SER A 20 -8.39 10.06 -8.12
C SER A 20 -8.18 9.72 -6.64
N ASP A 21 -9.10 8.98 -6.03
CA ASP A 21 -8.94 8.53 -4.64
C ASP A 21 -7.79 7.53 -4.48
N ARG A 22 -7.62 6.62 -5.45
CA ARG A 22 -6.47 5.71 -5.50
C ARG A 22 -5.16 6.48 -5.58
N LYS A 23 -5.10 7.54 -6.40
CA LYS A 23 -3.94 8.44 -6.47
C LYS A 23 -3.63 9.02 -5.10
N LEU A 24 -4.62 9.56 -4.39
CA LEU A 24 -4.41 10.11 -3.05
C LEU A 24 -3.87 9.06 -2.07
N CYS A 25 -4.41 7.84 -2.07
CA CYS A 25 -3.88 6.74 -1.25
C CYS A 25 -2.42 6.41 -1.59
N LEU A 26 -2.07 6.25 -2.87
CA LEU A 26 -0.69 5.96 -3.28
C LEU A 26 0.27 7.08 -2.88
N GLN A 27 -0.19 8.32 -2.95
CA GLN A 27 0.56 9.50 -2.52
C GLN A 27 0.83 9.50 -1.01
N ALA A 28 -0.16 9.16 -0.20
CA ALA A 28 -0.02 9.01 1.24
C ALA A 28 0.91 7.84 1.61
N ILE A 29 0.81 6.70 0.91
CA ILE A 29 1.70 5.55 1.10
C ILE A 29 3.15 5.95 0.85
N VAL A 30 3.47 6.64 -0.25
CA VAL A 30 4.85 7.07 -0.53
C VAL A 30 5.36 8.05 0.53
N ARG A 31 4.53 9.02 0.94
CA ARG A 31 4.88 9.98 2.01
C ARG A 31 5.28 9.27 3.30
N ASP A 32 4.53 8.24 3.69
CA ASP A 32 4.70 7.57 4.99
C ASP A 32 5.79 6.48 4.94
N THR A 33 6.04 5.88 3.77
CA THR A 33 7.00 4.76 3.62
C THR A 33 8.39 5.19 3.17
N ALA A 34 8.53 6.25 2.36
CA ALA A 34 9.82 6.69 1.85
C ALA A 34 10.89 7.01 2.92
N PRO A 35 10.53 7.50 4.12
CA PRO A 35 11.51 7.73 5.18
C PRO A 35 12.07 6.46 5.83
N VAL A 36 11.37 5.32 5.71
CA VAL A 36 11.66 4.08 6.47
C VAL A 36 11.93 2.86 5.61
N ALA A 37 11.72 2.96 4.30
CA ALA A 37 11.91 1.87 3.34
C ALA A 37 12.61 2.39 2.08
N GLU A 38 13.39 1.52 1.43
CA GLU A 38 14.03 1.83 0.15
C GLU A 38 13.18 1.45 -1.07
N ARG A 39 12.15 0.63 -0.88
CA ARG A 39 11.37 0.02 -1.95
C ARG A 39 9.93 -0.25 -1.54
N LEU A 40 8.99 0.16 -2.39
CA LEU A 40 7.58 -0.21 -2.34
C LEU A 40 7.25 -1.17 -3.48
N VAL A 41 6.59 -2.28 -3.16
CA VAL A 41 6.06 -3.20 -4.18
C VAL A 41 4.54 -3.14 -4.13
N VAL A 42 3.92 -2.90 -5.28
CA VAL A 42 2.46 -2.86 -5.42
C VAL A 42 2.06 -3.94 -6.42
N GLU A 43 0.95 -4.61 -6.14
CA GLU A 43 0.36 -5.52 -7.12
C GLU A 43 -0.07 -4.74 -8.37
N ARG A 44 0.32 -5.26 -9.53
CA ARG A 44 0.02 -4.69 -10.83
C ARG A 44 -1.36 -5.12 -11.29
N ASP A 45 -2.21 -4.14 -11.52
CA ASP A 45 -3.45 -4.28 -12.27
C ASP A 45 -3.30 -3.60 -13.64
N GLU A 46 -3.53 -4.35 -14.72
CA GLU A 46 -3.40 -3.85 -16.09
C GLU A 46 -4.38 -2.70 -16.38
N ALA A 47 -5.55 -2.67 -15.71
CA ALA A 47 -6.53 -1.61 -15.88
C ALA A 47 -6.08 -0.27 -15.29
N SER A 48 -5.27 -0.28 -14.22
CA SER A 48 -4.78 0.92 -13.55
C SER A 48 -3.28 1.19 -13.74
N LEU A 49 -2.55 0.32 -14.43
CA LEU A 49 -1.08 0.34 -14.54
C LEU A 49 -0.52 1.72 -14.90
N SER A 50 -1.03 2.34 -15.97
CA SER A 50 -0.55 3.65 -16.42
C SER A 50 -0.80 4.76 -15.39
N HIS A 51 -1.96 4.69 -14.74
CA HIS A 51 -2.37 5.63 -13.71
C HIS A 51 -1.51 5.49 -12.44
N ASP A 52 -1.33 4.27 -11.95
CA ASP A 52 -0.58 3.97 -10.74
C ASP A 52 0.90 4.32 -10.91
N ARG A 53 1.48 4.00 -12.07
CA ARG A 53 2.86 4.37 -12.39
C ARG A 53 3.05 5.89 -12.34
N ARG A 54 2.15 6.65 -12.96
CA ARG A 54 2.17 8.12 -12.93
C ARG A 54 2.00 8.63 -11.50
N ALA A 55 1.02 8.13 -10.75
CA ALA A 55 0.75 8.55 -9.38
C ALA A 55 1.97 8.33 -8.46
N LEU A 56 2.64 7.19 -8.57
CA LEU A 56 3.84 6.87 -7.79
C LEU A 56 5.05 7.74 -8.18
N HIS A 57 5.23 8.06 -9.46
CA HIS A 57 6.26 9.01 -9.89
C HIS A 57 6.01 10.41 -9.31
N GLU A 58 4.80 10.95 -9.48
CA GLU A 58 4.42 12.26 -8.92
C GLU A 58 4.51 12.26 -7.38
N ALA A 59 4.24 11.13 -6.73
CA ALA A 59 4.37 11.02 -5.28
C ALA A 59 5.82 11.10 -4.82
N ARG A 60 6.74 10.45 -5.54
CA ARG A 60 8.19 10.51 -5.26
C ARG A 60 8.76 11.89 -5.47
N GLU A 61 8.36 12.56 -6.54
CA GLU A 61 8.76 13.93 -6.83
C GLU A 61 8.32 14.88 -5.72
N ARG A 62 7.03 14.86 -5.35
CA ARG A 62 6.50 15.72 -4.27
C ARG A 62 7.11 15.43 -2.90
N SER A 63 7.55 14.20 -2.65
CA SER A 63 8.18 13.80 -1.38
C SER A 63 9.70 13.97 -1.40
N GLY A 64 10.29 14.44 -2.52
CA GLY A 64 11.73 14.62 -2.66
C GLY A 64 12.57 13.34 -2.55
N CYS A 65 11.97 12.17 -2.84
CA CYS A 65 12.60 10.85 -2.60
C CYS A 65 12.94 10.09 -3.90
N PHE A 66 13.11 10.81 -5.02
CA PHE A 66 13.36 10.19 -6.32
C PHE A 66 14.64 9.35 -6.37
N ASP A 67 15.68 9.71 -5.62
CA ASP A 67 16.96 8.97 -5.65
C ASP A 67 17.08 7.88 -4.58
N THR A 68 16.26 7.94 -3.53
CA THR A 68 16.40 7.08 -2.33
C THR A 68 15.29 6.03 -2.19
N PHE A 69 14.13 6.26 -2.81
CA PHE A 69 12.99 5.37 -2.73
C PHE A 69 12.62 4.84 -4.11
N ARG A 70 12.42 3.53 -4.24
CA ARG A 70 12.03 2.86 -5.50
C ARG A 70 10.63 2.28 -5.38
N PHE A 71 9.97 2.09 -6.52
CA PHE A 71 8.73 1.33 -6.56
C PHE A 71 8.69 0.34 -7.72
N ASP A 72 7.97 -0.75 -7.52
CA ASP A 72 7.75 -1.77 -8.53
C ASP A 72 6.28 -2.18 -8.57
N LEU A 73 5.77 -2.35 -9.79
CA LEU A 73 4.43 -2.88 -10.06
C LEU A 73 4.60 -4.31 -10.56
N LEU A 74 4.37 -5.29 -9.68
CA LEU A 74 4.61 -6.71 -9.96
C LEU A 74 3.31 -7.47 -10.19
N ALA A 75 3.36 -8.47 -11.07
CA ALA A 75 2.19 -9.33 -11.29
C ALA A 75 1.80 -10.07 -9.99
N PRO A 76 0.51 -10.41 -9.78
CA PRO A 76 0.00 -10.98 -8.51
C PRO A 76 0.75 -12.23 -7.99
N LYS A 77 1.33 -13.03 -8.89
CA LYS A 77 2.04 -14.28 -8.55
C LYS A 77 3.57 -14.13 -8.51
N ALA A 78 4.09 -12.92 -8.67
CA ALA A 78 5.53 -12.67 -8.74
C ALA A 78 6.18 -12.60 -7.36
N ASP A 79 5.43 -12.26 -6.32
CA ASP A 79 5.92 -12.22 -4.93
C ASP A 79 4.83 -12.74 -3.97
N PRO A 80 5.12 -13.75 -3.13
CA PRO A 80 4.16 -14.28 -2.16
C PRO A 80 3.62 -13.28 -1.13
N LEU A 81 4.20 -12.08 -0.99
CA LEU A 81 3.71 -11.06 -0.05
C LEU A 81 2.65 -10.14 -0.67
N LEU A 82 2.41 -10.19 -1.98
CA LEU A 82 1.46 -9.30 -2.65
C LEU A 82 0.00 -9.55 -2.29
N TRP A 83 -0.38 -10.79 -1.94
CA TRP A 83 -1.76 -11.12 -1.58
C TRP A 83 -2.12 -10.75 -0.13
N VAL A 84 -1.12 -10.57 0.74
CA VAL A 84 -1.36 -10.33 2.17
C VAL A 84 -2.11 -9.00 2.40
N PRO A 85 -1.72 -7.87 1.79
CA PRO A 85 -2.48 -6.63 1.88
C PRO A 85 -3.97 -6.78 1.56
N ASP A 86 -4.32 -7.53 0.51
CA ASP A 86 -5.73 -7.72 0.11
C ASP A 86 -6.53 -8.51 1.15
N ALA A 87 -5.94 -9.57 1.71
CA ALA A 87 -6.56 -10.34 2.78
C ALA A 87 -6.83 -9.48 4.03
N ILE A 88 -5.90 -8.58 4.37
CA ILE A 88 -6.06 -7.67 5.51
C ILE A 88 -7.10 -6.60 5.20
N ALA A 89 -7.04 -5.96 4.03
CA ALA A 89 -8.01 -4.94 3.62
C ALA A 89 -9.43 -5.50 3.59
N TRP A 90 -9.62 -6.71 3.03
CA TRP A 90 -10.89 -7.41 3.04
C TRP A 90 -11.36 -7.70 4.46
N SER A 91 -10.50 -8.26 5.32
CA SER A 91 -10.85 -8.58 6.71
C SER A 91 -11.28 -7.34 7.49
N TRP A 92 -10.58 -6.22 7.26
CA TRP A 92 -10.92 -4.93 7.83
C TRP A 92 -12.29 -4.45 7.35
N MET A 93 -12.56 -4.48 6.04
CA MET A 93 -13.82 -4.03 5.45
C MET A 93 -15.00 -4.90 5.85
N ARG A 94 -14.81 -6.23 5.92
CA ARG A 94 -15.84 -7.19 6.34
C ARG A 94 -16.32 -6.96 7.77
N GLY A 95 -15.46 -6.47 8.65
CA GLY A 95 -15.83 -6.16 10.03
C GLY A 95 -15.99 -7.40 10.93
N GLY A 96 -16.65 -7.20 12.07
CA GLY A 96 -16.90 -8.27 13.05
C GLY A 96 -15.64 -8.99 13.49
N HIS A 97 -15.72 -10.32 13.57
CA HIS A 97 -14.60 -11.18 13.95
C HIS A 97 -13.38 -11.03 13.02
N TRP A 98 -13.58 -10.79 11.73
CA TRP A 98 -12.49 -10.64 10.76
C TRP A 98 -11.66 -9.38 11.02
N ARG A 99 -12.32 -8.25 11.30
CA ARG A 99 -11.60 -7.03 11.68
C ARG A 99 -10.86 -7.21 13.00
N GLN A 100 -11.49 -7.85 13.99
CA GLN A 100 -10.86 -8.11 15.29
C GLN A 100 -9.59 -8.95 15.15
N ALA A 101 -9.59 -9.94 14.25
CA ALA A 101 -8.44 -10.81 14.00
C ALA A 101 -7.21 -10.06 13.45
N VAL A 102 -7.42 -8.94 12.73
CA VAL A 102 -6.34 -8.17 12.11
C VAL A 102 -6.03 -6.86 12.83
N ALA A 103 -6.92 -6.41 13.72
CA ALA A 103 -6.85 -5.08 14.30
C ALA A 103 -5.57 -4.79 15.09
N ALA A 104 -4.99 -5.80 15.74
CA ALA A 104 -3.81 -5.65 16.58
C ALA A 104 -2.54 -5.21 15.82
N PHE A 105 -2.51 -5.36 14.50
CA PHE A 105 -1.39 -4.97 13.66
C PHE A 105 -1.76 -3.94 12.58
N CYS A 106 -2.99 -3.43 12.61
CA CYS A 106 -3.47 -2.44 11.64
C CYS A 106 -3.53 -1.03 12.24
N GLN A 107 -3.09 -0.03 11.48
CA GLN A 107 -3.23 1.38 11.79
C GLN A 107 -3.92 2.10 10.65
N LEU A 108 -4.97 2.88 10.92
CA LEU A 108 -5.55 3.78 9.92
C LEU A 108 -4.64 5.01 9.75
N LYS A 109 -4.36 5.36 8.49
CA LYS A 109 -3.54 6.52 8.12
C LYS A 109 -4.38 7.58 7.42
N GLU A 110 -3.92 8.82 7.51
CA GLU A 110 -4.54 9.95 6.84
C GLU A 110 -4.19 9.98 5.35
N VAL A 111 -5.20 10.23 4.52
CA VAL A 111 -5.12 10.30 3.05
C VAL A 111 -5.57 11.67 2.55
#